data_AF-A0A1F2PC60-F1
#
_entry.id   AF-A0A1F2PC60-F1
#
_cell.length_a   1.000
_cell.length_b   1.000
_cell.length_c   1.000
_cell.angle_alpha   90.00
_cell.angle_beta   90.00
_cell.angle_gamma   90.00
#
_symmetry.space_group_name_H-M   'P 1'
#
loop_
_entity.id
_entity.type
_entity.pdbx_description
1 polymer ?
#
loop_
_entity_poly.entity_id
_entity_poly.type
_entity_poly.pdbx_seq_one_letter_code
_entity_poly.pdbx_strand_id
1 'polypeptide(L)'
;MLKETEGALEELEKLGDDDVIYRNVGEILIKSDKASVQADLTEKRETFDLRLQTIERQEERIQKRLQQLQEQVKQAIGSMQQGASAV
;
A
#
# COMPACT_ATOMS: atom_id res chain seq x y z
N MET A 1 6.37 6.20 3.35
CA MET A 1 6.97 5.93 2.03
C MET A 1 6.15 6.48 0.85
N LEU A 2 4.97 5.96 0.47
CA LEU A 2 4.24 6.49 -0.72
C LEU A 2 3.96 8.00 -0.60
N LYS A 3 3.32 8.42 0.51
CA LYS A 3 3.07 9.84 0.80
C LYS A 3 4.34 10.70 0.91
N GLU A 4 5.45 10.10 1.36
CA GLU A 4 6.73 10.81 1.43
C GLU A 4 7.32 11.01 0.03
N THR A 5 7.21 10.00 -0.84
CA THR A 5 7.61 10.08 -2.25
C THR A 5 6.76 11.11 -3.00
N GLU A 6 5.44 11.13 -2.77
CA GLU A 6 4.52 12.13 -3.33
C GLU A 6 4.88 13.53 -2.86
N GLY A 7 5.07 13.73 -1.54
CA GLY A 7 5.48 15.02 -0.99
C GLY A 7 6.86 15.47 -1.50
N ALA A 8 7.79 14.54 -1.69
CA ALA A 8 9.09 14.84 -2.27
C ALA A 8 8.99 15.27 -3.74
N LEU A 9 8.12 14.63 -4.54
CA LEU A 9 7.84 15.04 -5.91
C LEU A 9 7.20 16.44 -5.96
N GLU A 10 6.21 16.70 -5.11
CA GLU A 10 5.56 18.02 -5.01
C GLU A 10 6.55 19.13 -4.65
N GLU A 11 7.48 18.87 -3.72
CA GLU A 11 8.48 19.85 -3.34
C GLU A 11 9.54 20.04 -4.43
N LEU A 12 9.93 18.95 -5.10
CA LEU A 12 10.87 18.98 -6.23
C LEU A 12 10.34 19.86 -7.38
N GLU A 13 9.04 19.82 -7.65
CA GLU A 13 8.40 20.65 -8.68
C GLU A 13 8.53 22.15 -8.40
N LYS A 14 8.54 22.56 -7.12
CA LYS A 14 8.64 23.97 -6.69
C LYS A 14 10.05 24.54 -6.78
N LEU A 15 11.07 23.69 -6.90
CA LEU A 15 12.47 24.12 -7.00
C LEU A 15 12.75 24.77 -8.37
N GLY A 16 13.56 25.83 -8.37
CA GLY A 16 14.10 26.44 -9.59
C GLY A 16 15.22 25.62 -10.22
N ASP A 17 15.65 26.00 -11.42
CA ASP A 17 16.69 25.28 -12.17
C ASP A 17 18.08 25.41 -11.54
N ASP A 18 18.33 26.50 -10.78
CA ASP A 18 19.59 26.77 -10.10
C ASP A 18 19.67 26.17 -8.68
N ASP A 19 18.58 25.57 -8.19
CA ASP A 19 18.54 25.01 -6.85
C ASP A 19 19.37 23.71 -6.77
N VAL A 20 20.16 23.60 -5.69
CA VAL A 20 21.04 22.45 -5.51
C VAL A 20 20.28 21.32 -4.82
N ILE A 21 20.14 20.19 -5.52
CA ILE A 21 19.45 19.01 -5.01
C ILE A 21 20.46 17.96 -4.58
N TYR A 22 20.22 17.36 -3.42
CA TYR A 22 20.98 16.22 -2.90
C TYR A 22 20.05 15.03 -2.67
N ARG A 23 20.50 13.85 -3.10
CA ARG A 23 19.81 12.57 -2.89
C ARG A 23 20.54 11.74 -1.83
N ASN A 24 19.81 11.14 -0.90
CA ASN A 24 20.38 10.21 0.07
C ASN A 24 20.66 8.84 -0.55
N VAL A 25 21.87 8.32 -0.30
CA VAL A 25 22.30 6.96 -0.65
C VAL A 25 23.02 6.35 0.56
N GLY A 26 22.29 5.57 1.35
CA GLY A 26 22.81 5.05 2.62
C GLY A 26 23.11 6.18 3.62
N GLU A 27 24.37 6.28 4.05
CA GLU A 27 24.81 7.28 5.02
C GLU A 27 25.33 8.59 4.37
N ILE A 28 25.33 8.68 3.03
CA ILE A 28 25.86 9.84 2.30
C ILE A 28 24.78 10.56 1.49
N LEU A 29 25.05 11.83 1.18
CA LEU A 29 24.26 12.67 0.28
C LEU A 29 25.04 12.93 -1.01
N ILE A 30 24.41 12.72 -2.16
CA ILE A 30 25.02 12.91 -3.48
C ILE A 30 24.28 14.02 -4.21
N LYS A 31 25.02 15.04 -4.67
CA LYS A 31 24.47 16.08 -5.54
C LYS A 31 23.92 15.44 -6.81
N SER A 32 22.66 15.70 -7.12
CA SER A 32 21.94 15.06 -8.22
C SER A 32 21.18 16.11 -9.01
N ASP A 33 20.92 15.85 -10.29
CA ASP A 33 20.09 16.71 -11.12
C ASP A 33 18.60 16.48 -10.86
N LYS A 34 17.80 17.54 -11.05
CA LYS A 34 16.35 17.51 -10.82
C LYS A 34 15.65 16.42 -11.62
N ALA A 35 16.03 16.24 -12.89
CA ALA A 35 15.38 15.28 -13.78
C ALA A 35 15.63 13.83 -13.34
N SER A 36 16.85 13.48 -12.96
CA SER A 36 17.19 12.16 -12.42
C SER A 36 16.44 11.89 -11.11
N VAL A 37 16.39 12.86 -10.20
CA VAL A 37 15.67 12.69 -8.92
C VAL A 37 14.17 12.53 -9.16
N GLN A 38 13.60 13.27 -10.11
CA GLN A 38 12.20 13.15 -10.48
C GLN A 38 11.87 11.78 -11.06
N ALA A 39 12.73 11.26 -11.95
CA ALA A 39 12.57 9.93 -12.53
C ALA A 39 12.63 8.84 -11.44
N ASP A 40 13.63 8.88 -10.56
CA ASP A 40 13.79 7.94 -9.45
C ASP A 40 12.58 7.94 -8.50
N LEU A 41 12.09 9.12 -8.14
CA LEU A 41 10.93 9.25 -7.26
C LEU A 41 9.65 8.75 -7.93
N THR A 42 9.50 9.00 -9.24
CA THR A 42 8.34 8.52 -10.02
C THR A 42 8.31 7.00 -10.08
N GLU A 43 9.44 6.35 -10.38
CA GLU A 43 9.56 4.88 -10.39
C GLU A 43 9.26 4.28 -9.00
N LYS A 44 9.75 4.92 -7.93
CA LYS A 44 9.43 4.53 -6.54
C LYS A 44 7.95 4.65 -6.24
N ARG A 45 7.29 5.74 -6.68
CA ARG A 45 5.85 5.92 -6.49
C ARG A 45 5.07 4.79 -7.16
N GLU A 46 5.35 4.51 -8.43
CA GLU A 46 4.72 3.43 -9.19
C GLU A 46 4.92 2.06 -8.52
N THR A 47 6.12 1.79 -8.01
CA THR A 47 6.42 0.57 -7.25
C THR A 47 5.56 0.46 -5.98
N PHE A 48 5.43 1.57 -5.24
CA PHE A 48 4.60 1.59 -4.03
C PHE A 48 3.11 1.49 -4.34
N ASP A 49 2.63 2.09 -5.42
CA ASP A 49 1.24 2.00 -5.86
C ASP A 49 0.87 0.56 -6.24
N LEU A 50 1.72 -0.13 -6.99
CA LEU A 50 1.53 -1.54 -7.33
C LEU A 50 1.49 -2.42 -6.07
N ARG A 51 2.34 -2.13 -5.10
CA ARG A 51 2.34 -2.84 -3.81
C ARG A 51 1.07 -2.56 -3.02
N LEU A 52 0.59 -1.31 -3.00
CA LEU A 52 -0.66 -0.93 -2.35
C LEU A 52 -1.84 -1.69 -2.97
N GLN A 53 -2.01 -1.65 -4.28
CA GLN A 53 -3.06 -2.38 -4.99
C GLN A 53 -3.02 -3.89 -4.71
N THR A 54 -1.81 -4.46 -4.61
CA THR A 54 -1.64 -5.87 -4.28
C THR A 54 -2.13 -6.18 -2.86
N ILE A 55 -1.84 -5.30 -1.90
CA ILE A 55 -2.29 -5.42 -0.51
C ILE A 55 -3.82 -5.28 -0.43
N GLU A 56 -4.41 -4.31 -1.11
CA GLU A 56 -5.87 -4.12 -1.16
C GLU A 56 -6.58 -5.37 -1.68
N ARG A 57 -6.07 -5.98 -2.76
CA ARG A 57 -6.60 -7.25 -3.28
C ARG A 57 -6.41 -8.42 -2.31
N GLN A 58 -5.33 -8.43 -1.52
CA GLN A 58 -5.14 -9.43 -0.47
C GLN A 58 -6.16 -9.25 0.65
N GLU A 59 -6.36 -8.00 1.09
CA GLU A 59 -7.33 -7.64 2.12
C GLU A 59 -8.74 -8.04 1.71
N GLU A 60 -9.20 -7.67 0.52
CA GLU A 60 -10.54 -8.03 0.02
C GLU A 60 -10.78 -9.54 0.05
N ARG A 61 -9.78 -10.34 -0.36
CA ARG A 61 -9.88 -11.81 -0.35
C ARG A 61 -10.01 -12.35 1.08
N ILE A 62 -9.24 -11.80 2.01
CA ILE A 62 -9.29 -12.19 3.43
C ILE A 62 -10.64 -11.82 4.03
N GLN A 63 -11.14 -10.60 3.77
CA GLN A 63 -12.45 -10.15 4.25
C GLN A 63 -13.59 -11.05 3.72
N LYS A 64 -13.58 -11.39 2.42
CA LYS A 64 -14.56 -12.33 1.84
C LYS A 64 -14.49 -13.70 2.49
N ARG A 65 -13.28 -14.24 2.72
CA ARG A 65 -13.10 -15.53 3.39
C ARG A 65 -13.60 -15.50 4.83
N LEU A 66 -13.35 -14.41 5.55
CA LEU A 66 -13.85 -14.21 6.91
C LEU A 66 -15.38 -14.24 6.95
N GLN A 67 -16.04 -13.50 6.05
CA GLN A 67 -17.50 -13.49 5.96
C GLN A 67 -18.07 -14.89 5.66
N GLN A 68 -17.46 -15.64 4.72
CA GLN A 68 -17.85 -17.02 4.43
C GLN A 68 -17.71 -17.94 5.65
N LEU A 69 -16.60 -17.85 6.38
CA LEU A 69 -16.38 -18.64 7.59
C LEU A 69 -17.38 -18.28 8.69
N GLN A 70 -17.67 -16.99 8.88
CA GLN A 70 -18.69 -16.54 9.83
C GLN A 70 -20.07 -17.13 9.49
N GLU A 71 -20.44 -17.15 8.21
CA GLU A 71 -21.70 -17.74 7.76
C GLU A 71 -21.74 -19.26 7.99
N GLN A 72 -20.66 -19.97 7.67
CA GLN A 72 -20.54 -21.41 7.92
C GLN A 72 -20.66 -21.75 9.41
N VAL A 73 -20.03 -20.96 10.29
CA VAL A 73 -20.14 -21.15 11.74
C VAL A 73 -21.57 -20.91 12.23
N LYS A 74 -22.25 -19.86 11.76
CA LYS A 74 -23.66 -19.59 12.10
C LYS A 74 -24.58 -20.73 11.66
N GLN A 75 -24.39 -21.24 10.45
CA GLN A 75 -25.16 -22.37 9.92
C GLN A 75 -24.92 -23.65 10.73
N ALA A 76 -23.67 -23.96 11.06
CA ALA A 76 -23.33 -25.11 11.88
C ALA A 76 -24.01 -25.03 13.27
N ILE A 77 -23.94 -23.89 13.94
CA ILE A 77 -24.59 -23.67 15.25
C ILE A 77 -26.12 -23.76 15.13
N GLY A 78 -26.72 -23.11 14.12
CA GLY A 78 -28.17 -23.17 13.89
C GLY A 78 -28.67 -24.59 13.60
N SER A 79 -27.90 -25.39 12.86
CA SER A 79 -28.23 -26.79 12.57
C SER A 79 -28.13 -27.69 13.81
N MET A 80 -27.15 -27.48 14.69
CA MET A 80 -27.04 -28.21 15.96
C MET A 80 -28.22 -27.92 16.90
N GLN A 81 -28.75 -26.70 16.90
CA GLN A 81 -29.86 -26.33 17.77
C GLN A 81 -31.20 -26.94 17.31
N GLN A 82 -31.39 -27.17 16.01
CA GLN A 82 -32.57 -27.89 15.50
C GLN A 82 -32.52 -29.40 15.78
N GLY A 83 -31.33 -30.01 15.74
CA GLY A 83 -31.13 -31.43 16.11
C GLY A 83 -31.43 -31.71 17.59
N ALA A 84 -31.12 -30.75 18.47
CA ALA A 84 -31.37 -30.88 19.91
C ALA A 84 -32.85 -30.67 20.32
N SER A 85 -33.69 -30.05 19.47
CA SER A 85 -35.14 -29.93 19.71
C SER A 85 -35.97 -31.05 19.08
N ALA A 86 -35.35 -31.93 18.28
CA ALA A 86 -36.00 -33.06 17.63
C ALA A 86 -35.80 -34.40 18.38
N VAL A 87 -35.13 -34.39 19.54
CA VAL A 87 -34.91 -35.53 20.46
C VAL A 87 -35.59 -35.21 21.79
#